data_AF-A0A1B1KFE0-F1
#
_entry.id   AF-A0A1B1KFE0-F1
#
_cell.length_a   1.000
_cell.length_b   1.000
_cell.length_c   1.000
_cell.angle_alpha   90.00
_cell.angle_beta   90.00
_cell.angle_gamma   90.00
#
_symmetry.space_group_name_H-M   'P 1'
#
loop_
_entity.id
_entity.type
_entity.pdbx_description
1 polymer ?
#
loop_
_entity_poly.entity_id
_entity_poly.type
_entity_poly.pdbx_seq_one_letter_code
_entity_poly.pdbx_strand_id
1 'polypeptide(L)' 'MIDPATRVGWTVLTVGRAWLVPEAADLVGFDGPAAAPWATMPGDCYLVIDIGQITGHRTTLLRPPGDTR' A
#
# COMPACT_ATOMS: atom_id res chain seq x y z
N MET A 1 8.55 -3.97 -3.18
CA MET A 1 10.00 -3.75 -3.04
C MET A 1 10.69 -5.11 -2.98
N ILE A 2 11.84 -5.26 -3.65
CA ILE A 2 12.59 -6.51 -3.70
C ILE A 2 13.86 -6.30 -2.88
N ASP A 3 14.09 -7.14 -1.88
CA ASP A 3 15.32 -7.12 -1.09
C ASP A 3 16.49 -7.51 -2.01
N PRO A 4 17.51 -6.65 -2.18
CA PRO A 4 18.62 -6.92 -3.08
C PRO A 4 19.52 -8.07 -2.60
N ALA A 5 19.60 -8.34 -1.29
CA ALA A 5 20.44 -9.40 -0.74
C ALA A 5 19.82 -10.78 -0.98
N THR A 6 18.52 -10.91 -0.68
CA THR A 6 17.80 -12.18 -0.86
C THR A 6 17.18 -12.33 -2.25
N ARG A 7 17.07 -11.23 -3.01
CA ARG A 7 16.34 -11.12 -4.28
C ARG A 7 14.87 -11.54 -4.18
N VAL A 8 14.32 -11.45 -2.99
CA VAL A 8 12.94 -11.80 -2.68
C VAL A 8 12.14 -10.51 -2.54
N GLY A 9 10.99 -10.46 -3.18
CA GLY A 9 10.02 -9.40 -3.02
C GLY A 9 8.64 -9.95 -2.72
N TRP A 10 7.78 -9.06 -2.24
CA TRP A 10 6.38 -9.33 -2.03
C TRP A 10 5.53 -8.29 -2.75
N THR A 11 4.42 -8.76 -3.30
CA THR A 11 3.33 -7.94 -3.83
C THR A 11 2.07 -8.27 -3.05
N VAL A 12 1.31 -7.26 -2.66
CA VAL A 12 -0.02 -7.43 -2.07
C VAL A 12 -1.00 -6.74 -3.00
N LEU A 13 -2.00 -7.49 -3.47
CA LEU A 13 -3.10 -7.00 -4.28
C LEU A 13 -4.36 -7.02 -3.43
N THR A 14 -5.07 -5.90 -3.40
CA THR A 14 -6.38 -5.80 -2.75
C THR A 14 -7.43 -5.45 -3.78
N VAL A 15 -8.61 -6.07 -3.65
CA VAL A 15 -9.79 -5.75 -4.47
C VAL A 15 -10.94 -5.50 -3.51
N GLY A 16 -11.65 -4.40 -3.72
CA GLY A 16 -12.65 -3.93 -2.78
C GLY A 16 -13.55 -2.87 -3.38
N ARG A 17 -14.55 -2.47 -2.60
CA ARG A 17 -15.41 -1.32 -2.94
C ARG A 17 -14.72 -0.06 -2.44
N ALA A 18 -14.66 0.95 -3.30
CA ALA A 18 -14.08 2.24 -2.96
C ALA A 18 -15.17 3.29 -2.78
N TRP A 19 -15.00 4.16 -1.79
CA TRP A 19 -15.84 5.35 -1.62
C TRP A 19 -15.04 6.50 -1.03
N LEU A 20 -15.56 7.72 -1.21
CA LEU A 20 -14.97 8.93 -0.68
C LEU A 20 -15.56 9.28 0.68
N VAL A 21 -14.70 9.72 1.60
CA VAL A 21 -15.09 10.24 2.91
C VAL A 21 -14.54 11.66 3.02
N PRO A 22 -15.39 12.69 3.25
CA PRO A 22 -14.96 14.08 3.27
C PRO A 22 -14.03 14.43 4.44
N GLU A 23 -14.15 13.73 5.57
CA GLU A 23 -13.40 14.02 6.79
C GLU A 23 -12.91 12.72 7.44
N ALA A 24 -11.73 12.76 8.06
CA ALA A 24 -11.15 11.60 8.74
C ALA A 24 -11.82 11.26 10.08
N ALA A 25 -12.77 12.07 10.56
CA ALA A 25 -13.34 11.95 11.89
C ALA A 25 -13.98 10.58 12.18
N ASP A 26 -14.48 9.90 11.14
CA ASP A 26 -15.09 8.57 11.24
C ASP A 26 -14.12 7.42 10.87
N LEU A 27 -12.86 7.74 10.53
CA LEU A 27 -11.85 6.77 10.13
C LEU A 27 -10.92 6.44 11.29
N VAL A 28 -11.21 5.32 11.96
CA VAL A 28 -10.38 4.80 13.06
C VAL A 28 -8.91 4.68 12.62
N GLY A 29 -8.01 5.34 13.35
CA GLY A 29 -6.57 5.36 13.05
C GLY A 29 -6.11 6.50 12.14
N PHE A 30 -7.03 7.38 11.71
CA PHE A 30 -6.72 8.62 10.96
C PHE A 30 -7.00 9.89 11.79
N ASP A 31 -6.98 9.77 13.13
CA ASP A 31 -7.39 10.80 14.09
C ASP A 31 -6.49 12.06 14.13
N GLY A 32 -5.51 12.20 13.23
CA GLY A 32 -4.61 13.35 13.20
C GLY A 32 -4.15 13.74 11.79
N PRO A 33 -4.13 15.04 11.44
CA PRO A 33 -3.59 15.53 10.16
C PRO A 33 -2.09 15.26 9.97
N ALA A 34 -1.37 14.87 11.03
CA ALA A 34 0.00 14.36 10.95
C ALA A 34 0.11 12.91 10.46
N ALA A 35 -1.02 12.21 10.25
CA ALA A 35 -1.04 10.81 9.80
C ALA A 35 -0.80 10.67 8.28
N ALA A 36 -1.09 11.71 7.49
CA ALA A 36 -0.79 11.72 6.07
C ALA A 36 0.67 12.16 5.83
N PRO A 37 1.49 11.38 5.10
CA PRO A 37 2.87 11.76 4.80
C PRO A 37 2.97 12.87 3.73
N TRP A 38 1.86 13.48 3.34
CA TRP A 38 1.75 14.59 2.39
C TRP A 38 0.86 15.71 2.96
N ALA A 39 1.00 16.91 2.42
CA ALA A 39 0.15 18.04 2.81
C ALA A 39 -1.30 17.83 2.34
N THR A 40 -2.25 18.03 3.24
CA THR A 40 -3.70 18.03 2.96
C THR A 40 -4.26 19.44 3.05
N MET A 41 -5.17 19.80 2.15
CA MET A 41 -5.88 21.08 2.12
C MET A 41 -7.32 20.93 2.64
N PRO A 42 -7.93 22.02 3.15
CA PRO A 42 -9.36 22.01 3.45
C PRO A 42 -10.19 21.61 2.21
N GLY A 43 -11.05 20.62 2.36
CA GLY A 43 -11.86 20.06 1.26
C GLY A 43 -11.27 18.82 0.58
N ASP A 44 -10.03 18.43 0.91
CA ASP A 44 -9.50 17.14 0.48
C ASP A 44 -10.28 15.99 1.13
N CYS A 45 -10.49 14.91 0.37
CA CYS A 45 -11.23 13.74 0.82
C CYS A 45 -10.30 12.53 0.99
N TYR A 46 -10.74 11.58 1.80
CA TYR A 46 -10.12 10.27 1.95
C TYR A 46 -10.79 9.27 1.01
N LEU A 47 -9.99 8.44 0.33
CA LEU A 47 -10.49 7.27 -0.37
C LEU A 47 -10.41 6.07 0.57
N VAL A 48 -11.57 5.52 0.92
CA VAL A 48 -11.66 4.29 1.72
C VAL A 48 -11.91 3.13 0.77
N ILE A 49 -11.17 2.04 0.97
CA ILE A 49 -11.34 0.79 0.23
C ILE A 49 -11.78 -0.27 1.24
N ASP A 50 -13.03 -0.71 1.13
CA ASP A 50 -13.53 -1.89 1.84
C ASP A 50 -13.07 -3.14 1.11
N ILE A 51 -12.07 -3.78 1.70
CA ILE A 51 -11.34 -4.85 1.07
C ILE A 51 -12.16 -6.14 1.15
N GLY A 52 -12.68 -6.58 0.01
CA GLY A 52 -13.35 -7.88 -0.11
C GLY A 52 -12.38 -9.03 -0.36
N GLN A 53 -11.25 -8.76 -1.01
CA GLN A 53 -10.22 -9.77 -1.29
C GLN A 53 -8.81 -9.20 -1.13
N ILE A 54 -7.93 -10.01 -0.54
CA ILE A 54 -6.49 -9.75 -0.44
C ILE A 54 -5.74 -10.94 -1.02
N THR A 55 -4.80 -10.68 -1.91
CA THR A 55 -3.89 -11.70 -2.46
C THR A 55 -2.45 -11.27 -2.23
N GLY A 56 -1.68 -12.10 -1.55
CA GLY A 56 -0.24 -11.94 -1.38
C GLY A 56 0.52 -12.81 -2.38
N HIS A 57 1.56 -12.25 -3.00
CA HIS A 57 2.47 -12.99 -3.86
C HIS A 57 3.92 -12.77 -3.43
N ARG A 58 4.64 -13.87 -3.18
CA ARG A 58 6.09 -13.86 -3.00
C ARG A 58 6.74 -14.12 -4.35
N THR A 59 7.63 -13.23 -4.76
CA THR A 59 8.41 -13.42 -5.99
C THR A 59 9.90 -13.48 -5.65
N THR A 60 10.63 -14.30 -6.40
CA THR A 60 12.09 -14.37 -6.34
C THR A 60 12.63 -14.07 -7.73
N LEU A 61 13.48 -13.05 -7.86
CA LEU A 61 14.06 -12.75 -9.17
C LEU A 61 15.12 -13.80 -9.53
N LEU A 62 15.08 -14.31 -10.76
CA LEU A 62 16.09 -15.23 -11.31
C LEU A 62 17.42 -14.53 -11.60
N ARG A 63 18.54 -15.15 -11.22
CA ARG A 63 19.88 -14.62 -11.52
C ARG A 63 20.15 -14.66 -13.03
N PRO A 64 20.69 -13.57 -13.62
CA PRO A 64 21.23 -13.63 -14.97
C PRO A 64 22.35 -14.68 -15.06
N PRO A 65 22.51 -15.36 -16.20
CA PRO A 65 23.66 -16.23 -16.44
C PRO A 65 24.97 -15.44 -16.23
N GLY A 66 25.89 -15.97 -15.42
CA GLY A 66 27.20 -15.36 -15.13
C GLY A 66 27.27 -14.48 -13.88
N ASP A 67 26.16 -14.28 -13.16
CA ASP A 67 26.16 -13.53 -11.89
C ASP A 67 26.64 -14.42 -10.72
N THR A 68 27.90 -14.21 -10.30
CA THR A 68 28.64 -15.03 -9.30
C THR A 68 28.67 -14.43 -7.89
N ARG A 69 27.94 -13.33 -7.64
CA ARG A 69 27.88 -12.68 -6.32
C ARG A 69 27.07 -13.44 -5.27
#